data_AF-A0A4R0E5F5-F1
#
_entry.id   AF-A0A4R0E5F5-F1
#
_cell.length_a   1.000
_cell.length_b   1.000
_cell.length_c   1.000
_cell.angle_alpha   90.00
_cell.angle_beta   90.00
_cell.angle_gamma   90.00
#
_symmetry.space_group_name_H-M   'P 1'
#
loop_
_entity.id
_entity.type
_entity.pdbx_description
1 polymer ?
#
loop_
_entity_poly.entity_id
_entity_poly.type
_entity_poly.pdbx_seq_one_letter_code
_entity_poly.pdbx_strand_id
1 'polypeptide(L)'
;MLAGIVAGFLPNIVGQVLTAFPYLIAIVLVLFKFIRNEQRAPTKMERNRFSLIFVFIFFLYNYVFAIFGPLIFNFRQPGIFELWLNFVSQSEFQLMLISRLLIFMIPFYLISFWFYGKQAERMAKKMFG
;
A
#
# COMPACT_ATOMS: atom_id res chain seq x y z
N MET A 1 -10.67 1.70 2.25
CA MET A 1 -11.83 0.90 2.71
C MET A 1 -12.76 0.50 1.57
N LEU A 2 -13.41 1.43 0.87
CA LEU A 2 -14.39 1.08 -0.18
C LEU A 2 -13.79 0.25 -1.34
N ALA A 3 -12.61 0.60 -1.83
CA ALA A 3 -11.96 -0.12 -2.92
C ALA A 3 -11.65 -1.60 -2.59
N GLY A 4 -11.30 -1.91 -1.34
CA GLY A 4 -11.01 -3.28 -0.90
C GLY A 4 -12.28 -4.12 -0.72
N ILE A 5 -13.35 -3.50 -0.22
CA ILE A 5 -14.67 -4.16 -0.11
C ILE A 5 -15.22 -4.45 -1.51
N VAL A 6 -15.16 -3.47 -2.42
CA VAL A 6 -15.60 -3.64 -3.82
C VAL A 6 -14.73 -4.67 -4.57
N ALA A 7 -13.42 -4.69 -4.32
CA ALA A 7 -12.51 -5.68 -4.90
C ALA A 7 -12.87 -7.12 -4.55
N GLY A 8 -13.43 -7.37 -3.35
CA GLY A 8 -13.87 -8.71 -2.93
C GLY A 8 -15.04 -9.27 -3.73
N PHE A 9 -15.78 -8.43 -4.46
CA PHE A 9 -16.90 -8.83 -5.31
C PHE A 9 -16.54 -8.95 -6.79
N LEU A 10 -15.29 -8.66 -7.17
CA LEU A 10 -14.83 -8.63 -8.55
C LEU A 10 -13.92 -9.84 -8.87
N PRO A 11 -13.77 -10.21 -10.17
CA PRO A 11 -12.81 -11.24 -10.56
C PRO A 11 -11.42 -10.94 -9.98
N ASN A 12 -10.73 -11.96 -9.49
CA ASN A 12 -9.50 -11.82 -8.68
C ASN A 12 -8.46 -10.85 -9.28
N ILE A 13 -8.30 -10.83 -10.59
CA ILE A 13 -7.37 -9.93 -11.28
C ILE A 13 -7.82 -8.47 -11.17
N VAL A 14 -9.11 -8.20 -11.42
CA VAL A 14 -9.70 -6.86 -11.39
C VAL A 14 -9.74 -6.31 -9.95
N GLY A 15 -10.09 -7.16 -8.99
CA GLY A 15 -10.09 -6.81 -7.57
C GLY A 15 -8.69 -6.41 -7.08
N GLN A 16 -7.66 -7.17 -7.45
CA GLN A 16 -6.26 -6.87 -7.09
C GLN A 16 -5.73 -5.56 -7.70
N VAL A 17 -6.16 -5.19 -8.89
CA VAL A 17 -5.78 -3.89 -9.48
C VAL A 17 -6.46 -2.74 -8.72
N LEU A 18 -7.71 -2.91 -8.30
CA LEU A 18 -8.45 -1.87 -7.57
C LEU A 18 -7.86 -1.56 -6.18
N THR A 19 -7.21 -2.52 -5.54
CA THR A 19 -6.55 -2.29 -4.25
C THR A 19 -5.29 -1.42 -4.35
N ALA A 20 -4.73 -1.24 -5.55
CA ALA A 20 -3.60 -0.33 -5.78
C ALA A 20 -4.03 1.16 -5.86
N PHE A 21 -5.29 1.47 -6.16
CA PHE A 21 -5.74 2.85 -6.34
C PHE A 21 -5.56 3.74 -5.10
N PRO A 22 -5.92 3.30 -3.88
CA PRO A 22 -5.68 4.10 -2.68
C PRO A 22 -4.19 4.47 -2.51
N TYR A 23 -3.29 3.53 -2.85
CA TYR A 23 -1.85 3.78 -2.84
C TYR A 23 -1.46 4.84 -3.88
N LEU A 24 -1.92 4.70 -5.12
CA LEU A 24 -1.65 5.66 -6.20
C LEU A 24 -2.20 7.06 -5.90
N ILE A 25 -3.39 7.15 -5.32
CA ILE A 25 -3.99 8.42 -4.91
C ILE A 25 -3.13 9.06 -3.80
N ALA A 26 -2.69 8.27 -2.81
CA ALA A 26 -1.90 8.79 -1.70
C ALA A 26 -0.56 9.37 -2.17
N ILE A 27 0.15 8.70 -3.09
CA ILE A 27 1.42 9.22 -3.60
C ILE A 27 1.24 10.57 -4.33
N VAL A 28 0.15 10.72 -5.09
CA VAL A 28 -0.20 11.96 -5.80
C VAL A 28 -0.53 13.08 -4.82
N LEU A 29 -1.41 12.82 -3.84
CA LEU A 29 -1.84 13.84 -2.88
C LEU A 29 -0.69 14.33 -2.00
N VAL A 30 0.17 13.42 -1.53
CA VAL A 30 1.33 13.80 -0.74
C VAL A 30 2.35 14.56 -1.56
N LEU A 31 2.57 14.19 -2.83
CA LEU A 31 3.44 14.95 -3.72
C LEU A 31 2.91 16.37 -3.92
N PHE A 32 1.63 16.50 -4.23
CA PHE A 32 0.97 17.78 -4.44
C PHE A 32 1.07 18.67 -3.20
N LYS A 33 0.79 18.11 -2.02
CA LYS A 33 0.92 18.82 -0.74
C LYS A 33 2.36 19.25 -0.48
N PHE A 34 3.33 18.39 -0.73
CA PHE A 34 4.75 18.70 -0.56
C PHE A 34 5.18 19.86 -1.47
N ILE A 35 4.90 19.77 -2.78
CA ILE A 35 5.24 20.81 -3.75
C ILE A 35 4.56 22.13 -3.38
N ARG A 36 3.28 22.10 -2.98
CA ARG A 36 2.56 23.31 -2.57
C ARG A 36 3.20 24.02 -1.37
N ASN A 37 3.72 23.25 -0.41
CA ASN A 37 4.30 23.78 0.82
C ASN A 37 5.75 24.24 0.63
N GLU A 38 6.56 23.42 -0.04
CA GLU A 38 8.02 23.64 -0.19
C GLU A 38 8.37 24.42 -1.45
N GLN A 39 7.41 24.61 -2.37
CA GLN A 39 7.57 25.28 -3.67
C GLN A 39 8.68 24.69 -4.56
N ARG A 40 9.04 23.42 -4.34
CA ARG A 40 10.05 22.70 -5.10
C ARG A 40 9.71 21.23 -5.22
N ALA A 41 10.35 20.55 -6.16
CA ALA A 41 10.31 19.09 -6.23
C ALA A 41 11.11 18.44 -5.07
N PRO A 42 10.78 17.19 -4.68
CA PRO A 42 11.55 16.45 -3.69
C PRO A 42 13.01 16.25 -4.12
N THR A 43 13.93 16.36 -3.17
CA THR A 43 15.34 15.97 -3.35
C THR A 43 15.47 14.46 -3.54
N LYS A 44 16.64 14.00 -4.00
CA LYS A 44 16.93 12.56 -4.11
C LYS A 44 16.72 11.80 -2.80
N MET A 45 17.07 12.43 -1.67
CA MET A 45 16.91 11.84 -0.34
C MET A 45 15.45 11.76 0.07
N GLU A 46 14.69 12.86 -0.09
CA GLU A 46 13.25 12.89 0.20
C GLU A 46 12.46 11.92 -0.67
N ARG A 47 12.80 11.84 -1.97
CA ARG A 47 12.23 10.87 -2.90
C ARG A 47 12.37 9.45 -2.40
N ASN A 48 13.58 9.06 -1.99
CA ASN A 48 13.81 7.70 -1.48
C ASN A 48 13.05 7.46 -0.18
N ARG A 49 13.09 8.44 0.74
CA ARG A 49 12.37 8.38 2.01
C ARG A 49 10.86 8.23 1.82
N PHE A 50 10.24 9.03 0.96
CA PHE A 50 8.81 8.93 0.67
C PHE A 50 8.47 7.57 0.08
N SER A 51 9.20 7.12 -0.94
CA SER A 51 8.97 5.84 -1.60
C SER A 51 9.02 4.67 -0.60
N LEU A 52 10.02 4.65 0.28
CA LEU A 52 10.13 3.64 1.34
C LEU A 52 9.00 3.72 2.36
N ILE A 53 8.63 4.92 2.81
CA ILE A 53 7.52 5.10 3.77
C ILE A 53 6.21 4.58 3.16
N PHE A 54 5.91 4.92 1.91
CA PHE A 54 4.68 4.45 1.25
C PHE A 54 4.65 2.93 1.11
N VAL A 55 5.76 2.33 0.68
CA VAL A 55 5.88 0.88 0.56
C VAL A 55 5.76 0.21 1.92
N PHE A 56 6.34 0.78 2.96
CA PHE A 56 6.22 0.27 4.33
C PHE A 56 4.79 0.37 4.87
N ILE A 57 4.10 1.50 4.66
CA ILE A 57 2.69 1.66 5.02
C ILE A 57 1.83 0.63 4.27
N PHE A 58 2.06 0.46 2.97
CA PHE A 58 1.35 -0.54 2.18
C PHE A 58 1.58 -1.95 2.72
N PHE A 59 2.84 -2.31 2.98
CA PHE A 59 3.19 -3.61 3.56
C PHE A 59 2.47 -3.85 4.89
N LEU A 60 2.61 -2.91 5.83
CA LEU A 60 2.04 -3.04 7.18
C LEU A 60 0.52 -3.13 7.13
N TYR A 61 -0.13 -2.29 6.34
CA TYR A 61 -1.58 -2.31 6.17
C TYR A 61 -2.06 -3.68 5.66
N ASN A 62 -1.44 -4.22 4.61
CA ASN A 62 -1.86 -5.49 4.04
C ASN A 62 -1.52 -6.67 4.94
N TYR A 63 -0.37 -6.66 5.59
CA TYR A 63 0.02 -7.70 6.55
C TYR A 63 -0.96 -7.74 7.72
N VAL A 64 -1.22 -6.60 8.37
CA VAL A 64 -2.16 -6.51 9.49
C VAL A 64 -3.56 -6.98 9.08
N PHE A 65 -4.05 -6.57 7.91
CA PHE A 65 -5.36 -7.04 7.44
C PHE A 65 -5.40 -8.52 7.08
N ALA A 66 -4.32 -9.08 6.53
CA ALA A 66 -4.25 -10.51 6.24
C ALA A 66 -4.24 -11.35 7.53
N ILE A 67 -3.55 -10.86 8.58
CA ILE A 67 -3.50 -11.53 9.89
C ILE A 67 -4.82 -11.37 10.64
N PHE A 68 -5.34 -10.15 10.80
CA PHE A 68 -6.48 -9.86 11.68
C PHE A 68 -7.83 -9.83 10.96
N GLY A 69 -7.85 -9.72 9.64
CA GLY A 69 -9.07 -9.71 8.84
C GLY A 69 -9.98 -10.91 9.13
N PRO A 70 -9.48 -12.17 9.09
CA PRO A 70 -10.29 -13.34 9.41
C PRO A 70 -10.95 -13.26 10.79
N LEU A 71 -10.24 -12.74 11.79
CA LEU A 71 -10.73 -12.57 13.15
C LEU A 71 -11.82 -11.49 13.24
N ILE A 72 -11.59 -10.33 12.62
CA ILE A 72 -12.53 -9.19 12.65
C ILE A 72 -13.82 -9.53 11.91
N PHE A 73 -13.72 -10.12 10.71
CA PHE A 73 -14.89 -10.40 9.88
C PHE A 73 -15.70 -11.61 10.35
N ASN A 74 -15.10 -12.54 11.09
CA ASN A 74 -15.78 -13.73 11.62
C ASN A 74 -15.88 -13.73 13.16
N PHE A 75 -15.77 -12.57 13.82
CA PHE A 75 -15.77 -12.45 15.28
C PHE A 75 -16.98 -13.13 15.96
N ARG A 76 -18.13 -13.19 15.27
CA ARG A 76 -19.36 -13.81 15.80
C ARG A 76 -19.35 -15.34 15.74
N GLN A 77 -18.36 -15.95 15.09
CA GLN A 77 -18.24 -17.40 14.97
C GLN A 77 -17.69 -18.00 16.28
N PRO A 78 -18.33 -19.04 16.85
CA PRO A 78 -17.80 -19.75 18.01
C PRO A 78 -16.42 -20.34 17.70
N GLY A 79 -15.47 -20.22 18.64
CA GLY A 79 -14.12 -20.77 18.48
C GLY A 79 -13.21 -20.04 17.47
N ILE A 80 -13.61 -18.86 16.97
CA ILE A 80 -12.80 -18.12 15.98
C ILE A 80 -11.40 -17.77 16.48
N PHE A 81 -11.22 -17.51 17.77
CA PHE A 81 -9.91 -17.20 18.35
C PHE A 81 -8.94 -18.38 18.26
N GLU A 82 -9.42 -19.60 18.54
CA GLU A 82 -8.60 -20.82 18.44
C GLU A 82 -8.25 -21.13 16.99
N LEU A 83 -9.22 -21.01 16.08
CA LEU A 83 -9.01 -21.17 14.64
C LEU A 83 -8.01 -20.13 14.11
N TRP A 84 -8.15 -18.88 14.52
CA TRP A 84 -7.24 -17.80 14.15
C TRP A 84 -5.83 -18.03 14.69
N LEU A 85 -5.69 -18.43 15.96
CA LEU A 85 -4.39 -18.70 16.57
C LEU A 85 -3.68 -19.84 15.83
N ASN A 86 -4.41 -20.92 15.53
CA ASN A 86 -3.88 -22.05 14.75
C ASN A 86 -3.46 -21.64 13.34
N PHE A 87 -4.19 -20.73 12.71
CA PHE A 87 -3.88 -20.22 11.38
C PHE A 87 -2.65 -19.31 11.37
N VAL A 88 -2.59 -18.32 12.27
CA VAL A 88 -1.48 -17.34 12.35
C VAL A 88 -0.19 -17.98 12.83
N SER A 89 -0.26 -19.05 13.64
CA SER A 89 0.92 -19.77 14.13
C SER A 89 1.59 -20.64 13.05
N GLN A 90 0.96 -20.85 11.90
CA GLN A 90 1.56 -21.64 10.82
C GLN A 90 2.67 -20.85 10.11
N SER A 91 3.90 -21.34 10.23
CA SER A 91 5.07 -20.75 9.57
C SER A 91 4.92 -20.69 8.04
N GLU A 92 4.31 -21.70 7.42
CA GLU A 92 4.08 -21.72 5.97
C GLU A 92 3.20 -20.56 5.52
N PHE A 93 2.12 -20.29 6.26
CA PHE A 93 1.23 -19.17 5.98
C PHE A 93 1.97 -17.83 6.10
N GLN A 94 2.77 -17.64 7.16
CA GLN A 94 3.55 -16.42 7.36
C GLN A 94 4.54 -16.18 6.23
N LEU A 95 5.30 -17.21 5.86
CA LEU A 95 6.27 -17.14 4.77
C LEU A 95 5.57 -16.82 3.44
N MET A 96 4.49 -17.52 3.12
CA MET A 96 3.73 -17.30 1.89
C MET A 96 3.13 -15.88 1.81
N LEU A 97 2.60 -15.37 2.93
CA LEU A 97 2.09 -14.00 3.02
C LEU A 97 3.20 -12.97 2.80
N ILE A 98 4.32 -13.10 3.50
CA ILE A 98 5.46 -12.18 3.38
C ILE A 98 6.02 -12.21 1.95
N SER A 99 6.21 -13.40 1.36
CA SER A 99 6.70 -13.54 -0.02
C SER A 99 5.79 -12.84 -1.02
N ARG A 100 4.45 -12.99 -0.89
CA ARG A 100 3.50 -12.29 -1.76
C ARG A 100 3.59 -10.78 -1.60
N LEU A 101 3.71 -10.28 -0.37
CA LEU A 101 3.83 -8.84 -0.13
C LEU A 101 5.14 -8.29 -0.71
N LEU A 102 6.26 -8.99 -0.56
CA LEU A 102 7.55 -8.59 -1.14
C LEU A 102 7.50 -8.45 -2.67
N ILE A 103 6.79 -9.35 -3.36
CA ILE A 103 6.59 -9.28 -4.82
C ILE A 103 5.91 -7.97 -5.21
N PHE A 104 4.94 -7.47 -4.43
CA PHE A 104 4.27 -6.19 -4.69
C PHE A 104 5.05 -4.96 -4.21
N MET A 105 5.92 -5.10 -3.22
CA MET A 105 6.73 -3.98 -2.71
C MET A 105 7.67 -3.42 -3.78
N ILE A 106 8.29 -4.29 -4.59
CA ILE A 106 9.24 -3.87 -5.65
C ILE A 106 8.56 -2.95 -6.69
N PRO A 107 7.46 -3.35 -7.36
CA PRO A 107 6.82 -2.48 -8.35
C PRO A 107 6.29 -1.20 -7.72
N PHE A 108 5.76 -1.24 -6.49
CA PHE A 108 5.27 -0.03 -5.82
C PHE A 108 6.39 0.92 -5.41
N TYR A 109 7.54 0.39 -4.98
CA TYR A 109 8.73 1.20 -4.76
C TYR A 109 9.17 1.88 -6.07
N LEU A 110 9.26 1.14 -7.17
CA LEU A 110 9.68 1.69 -8.46
C LEU A 110 8.70 2.76 -8.97
N ILE A 111 7.38 2.53 -8.84
CA ILE A 111 6.35 3.50 -9.23
C ILE A 111 6.47 4.78 -8.39
N SER A 112 6.52 4.65 -7.06
CA SER A 112 6.63 5.82 -6.17
C SER A 112 7.95 6.57 -6.40
N PHE A 113 9.06 5.86 -6.56
CA PHE A 113 10.36 6.47 -6.83
C PHE A 113 10.39 7.21 -8.17
N TRP A 114 9.83 6.62 -9.22
CA TRP A 114 9.73 7.27 -10.53
C TRP A 114 8.81 8.51 -10.46
N PHE A 115 7.68 8.39 -9.77
CA PHE A 115 6.70 9.46 -9.61
C PHE A 115 7.25 10.67 -8.83
N TYR A 116 7.97 10.42 -7.74
CA TYR A 116 8.66 11.46 -6.95
C TYR A 116 9.92 12.04 -7.63
N GLY A 117 10.26 11.59 -8.85
CA GLY A 117 11.36 12.12 -9.67
C GLY A 117 10.90 13.11 -10.72
N LYS A 118 11.03 12.72 -12.01
CA LYS A 118 10.73 13.62 -13.15
C LYS A 118 9.28 14.10 -13.20
N GLN A 119 8.33 13.31 -12.71
CA GLN A 119 6.94 13.77 -12.64
C GLN A 119 6.74 14.85 -11.57
N ALA A 120 7.42 14.75 -10.43
CA ALA A 120 7.44 15.80 -9.43
C ALA A 120 8.07 17.10 -9.95
N GLU A 121 9.17 17.02 -10.70
CA GLU A 121 9.77 18.19 -11.37
C GLU A 121 8.77 18.87 -12.31
N ARG A 122 8.05 18.09 -13.14
CA ARG A 122 7.03 18.61 -14.06
C ARG A 122 5.85 19.25 -13.33
N MET A 123 5.39 18.62 -12.24
CA MET A 123 4.30 19.15 -11.42
C MET A 123 4.70 20.46 -10.74
N ALA A 124 5.91 20.53 -10.16
CA ALA A 124 6.42 21.74 -9.53
C ALA A 124 6.57 22.88 -10.55
N LYS A 125 7.13 22.59 -11.73
CA LYS A 125 7.20 23.57 -12.83
C LYS A 125 5.81 24.09 -13.19
N LYS A 126 4.85 23.22 -13.48
CA LYS A 126 3.47 23.64 -13.82
C LYS A 126 2.79 24.50 -12.73
N MET A 127 3.15 24.33 -11.46
CA MET A 127 2.53 25.08 -10.35
C MET A 127 3.18 26.44 -10.10
N PHE A 128 4.49 26.59 -10.37
CA PHE A 128 5.26 27.78 -9.97
C PHE A 128 6.14 28.38 -11.08
N GLY A 129 6.13 27.84 -12.30
CA GLY A 129 6.99 28.25 -13.43
C GLY A 129 6.46 27.84 -14.81
#